data_AF-A0A2H9PL32-F1
#
_entry.id   AF-A0A2H9PL32-F1
#
_cell.length_a   1.000
_cell.length_b   1.000
_cell.length_c   1.000
_cell.angle_alpha   90.00
_cell.angle_beta   90.00
_cell.angle_gamma   90.00
#
_symmetry.space_group_name_H-M   'P 1'
#
loop_
_entity.id
_entity.type
_entity.pdbx_description
1 polymer ?
#
loop_
_entity_poly.entity_id
_entity_poly.type
_entity_poly.pdbx_seq_one_letter_code
_entity_poly.pdbx_strand_id
1 'polypeptide(L)'
;MGILFKTYKGKHQLHLYKEVWKAENKRQLEEILSPFSKTEAAKAKVVPEGKYILIELNAMIIDCKNTLDLKQKFAYLVDLKAKYQQMQEAKK
;
A
#
# COMPACT_ATOMS: atom_id res chain seq x y z
N MET A 1 -6.46 -10.67 1.52
CA MET A 1 -5.23 -9.93 1.88
C MET A 1 -5.59 -8.47 2.18
N GLY A 2 -4.79 -7.78 3.01
CA GLY A 2 -5.22 -6.49 3.59
C GLY A 2 -4.17 -5.75 4.41
N ILE A 3 -4.61 -4.62 4.96
CA ILE A 3 -3.82 -3.73 5.81
C ILE A 3 -4.00 -4.18 7.27
N LEU A 4 -2.92 -4.59 7.93
CA LEU A 4 -2.91 -5.03 9.32
C LEU A 4 -2.26 -3.99 10.22
N PHE A 5 -2.85 -3.78 11.38
CA PHE A 5 -2.23 -2.99 12.45
C PHE A 5 -1.44 -3.90 13.37
N LYS A 6 -0.19 -3.52 13.69
CA LYS A 6 0.62 -4.13 14.75
C LYS A 6 1.22 -3.05 15.63
N THR A 7 1.28 -3.32 16.94
CA THR A 7 2.07 -2.54 17.88
C THR A 7 3.14 -3.42 18.49
N TYR A 8 4.41 -3.01 18.40
CA TYR A 8 5.53 -3.75 18.98
C TYR A 8 6.47 -2.80 19.71
N LYS A 9 6.81 -3.09 20.97
CA LYS A 9 7.70 -2.27 21.81
C LYS A 9 7.34 -0.77 21.80
N GLY A 10 6.05 -0.44 21.87
CA GLY A 10 5.55 0.94 21.83
C GLY A 10 5.55 1.62 20.46
N LYS A 11 5.93 0.92 19.39
CA LYS A 11 5.86 1.43 18.01
C LYS A 11 4.57 0.93 17.34
N HIS A 12 3.83 1.84 16.74
CA HIS A 12 2.63 1.53 15.96
C HIS A 12 3.01 1.38 14.49
N GLN A 13 2.55 0.31 13.84
CA GLN A 13 2.91 -0.02 12.47
C GLN A 13 1.69 -0.50 11.69
N LEU A 14 1.60 -0.08 10.43
CA LEU A 14 0.68 -0.65 9.45
C LEU A 14 1.46 -1.57 8.53
N HIS A 15 0.91 -2.74 8.27
CA HIS A 15 1.53 -3.75 7.42
C HIS A 15 0.61 -4.05 6.24
N LEU A 16 1.15 -3.95 5.03
CA LEU A 16 0.47 -4.41 3.82
C LEU A 16 1.02 -5.78 3.44
N TYR A 17 0.11 -6.76 3.32
CA TYR A 17 0.48 -8.13 2.98
C TYR A 17 -0.19 -8.57 1.70
N LYS A 18 0.65 -8.92 0.71
CA LYS A 18 0.27 -9.44 -0.62
C LYS A 18 -0.87 -8.64 -1.26
N GLU A 19 -0.74 -7.32 -1.28
CA GLU A 19 -1.67 -6.45 -2.01
C GLU A 19 -1.12 -6.22 -3.43
N VAL A 20 -2.01 -6.20 -4.43
CA VAL A 20 -1.64 -5.85 -5.81
C VAL A 20 -2.52 -4.70 -6.25
N TRP A 21 -1.89 -3.56 -6.51
CA TRP A 21 -2.55 -2.34 -6.95
C TRP A 21 -2.13 -2.01 -8.38
N LYS A 22 -2.91 -1.14 -9.03
CA LYS A 22 -2.78 -0.84 -10.45
C LYS A 22 -2.74 0.67 -10.64
N ALA A 23 -1.73 1.13 -11.37
CA ALA A 23 -1.57 2.51 -11.81
C ALA A 23 -1.57 2.59 -13.34
N GLU A 24 -2.05 3.69 -13.89
CA GLU A 24 -2.07 3.97 -15.33
C GLU A 24 -0.88 4.84 -15.77
N ASN A 25 -0.25 5.52 -14.82
CA ASN A 25 0.85 6.44 -15.10
C ASN A 25 1.78 6.59 -13.89
N LYS A 26 2.93 7.23 -14.13
CA LYS A 26 3.96 7.45 -13.10
C LYS A 26 3.45 8.26 -11.89
N ARG A 27 2.55 9.22 -12.11
CA ARG A 27 1.99 10.04 -11.02
C ARG A 27 1.17 9.18 -10.04
N GLN A 28 0.37 8.25 -10.55
CA GLN A 28 -0.38 7.32 -9.72
C GLN A 28 0.54 6.32 -9.00
N LEU A 29 1.60 5.85 -9.66
CA LEU A 29 2.62 5.02 -9.01
C LEU A 29 3.26 5.76 -7.82
N GLU A 30 3.61 7.04 -7.99
CA GLU A 30 4.16 7.87 -6.91
C GLU A 30 3.15 8.08 -5.78
N GLU A 31 1.86 8.28 -6.09
CA GLU A 31 0.81 8.39 -5.08
C GLU A 31 0.69 7.11 -4.24
N ILE A 32 0.70 5.93 -4.90
CA ILE A 32 0.66 4.62 -4.25
C ILE A 32 1.86 4.41 -3.33
N LEU A 33 3.06 4.83 -3.74
CA LEU A 33 4.29 4.64 -2.97
C LEU A 33 4.53 5.73 -1.92
N SER A 34 3.81 6.85 -1.98
CA SER A 34 3.97 8.00 -1.08
C SER A 34 3.82 7.71 0.43
N PRO A 35 3.00 6.74 0.90
CA PRO A 35 2.90 6.42 2.32
C PRO A 35 4.15 5.73 2.88
N PHE A 36 5.01 5.21 2.02
CA PHE A 36 6.14 4.37 2.39
C PHE A 36 7.43 5.19 2.47
N SER A 37 8.31 4.79 3.38
CA SER A 37 9.68 5.30 3.36
C SER A 37 10.38 4.86 2.07
N LYS A 38 11.46 5.55 1.67
CA LYS A 38 12.25 5.15 0.48
C LYS A 38 12.71 3.69 0.53
N THR A 39 13.08 3.21 1.70
CA THR A 39 13.52 1.82 1.93
C THR A 39 12.38 0.83 1.75
N GLU A 40 11.17 1.16 2.23
CA GLU A 40 10.00 0.31 2.08
C GLU A 40 9.48 0.34 0.63
N ALA A 41 9.40 1.53 0.01
CA ALA A 41 9.00 1.70 -1.38
C ALA A 41 9.88 0.89 -2.35
N ALA A 42 11.17 0.75 -2.07
CA ALA A 42 12.09 -0.06 -2.87
C ALA A 42 11.79 -1.58 -2.82
N LYS A 43 11.01 -2.05 -1.85
CA LYS A 43 10.56 -3.46 -1.77
C LYS A 43 9.34 -3.72 -2.65
N ALA A 44 8.62 -2.68 -3.08
CA ALA A 44 7.48 -2.83 -3.97
C ALA A 44 7.95 -3.36 -5.33
N LYS A 45 7.31 -4.42 -5.82
CA LYS A 45 7.61 -4.94 -7.16
C LYS A 45 6.70 -4.25 -8.15
N VAL A 46 7.32 -3.54 -9.10
CA VAL A 46 6.63 -2.78 -10.13
C VAL A 46 6.75 -3.53 -11.45
N VAL A 47 5.62 -3.97 -12.01
CA VAL A 47 5.56 -4.76 -13.25
C VAL A 47 4.73 -4.01 -14.28
N PRO A 48 5.29 -3.65 -15.46
CA PRO A 48 4.48 -3.11 -16.55
C PRO A 48 3.55 -4.19 -17.11
N GLU A 49 2.25 -3.90 -17.21
CA GLU A 49 1.22 -4.77 -17.76
C GLU A 49 0.39 -4.01 -18.80
N GLY A 50 0.81 -4.08 -20.07
CA GLY A 50 0.15 -3.40 -21.18
C GLY A 50 0.12 -1.88 -20.99
N LYS A 51 -1.08 -1.32 -20.77
CA LYS A 51 -1.29 0.12 -20.53
C LYS A 51 -1.16 0.52 -19.05
N TYR A 52 -0.89 -0.45 -18.19
CA TYR A 52 -0.91 -0.28 -16.76
C TYR A 52 0.41 -0.68 -16.12
N ILE A 53 0.57 -0.29 -14.88
CA ILE A 53 1.68 -0.62 -14.00
C ILE A 53 1.06 -1.36 -12.83
N LEU A 54 1.41 -2.62 -12.64
CA LEU A 54 1.06 -3.38 -11.45
C LEU A 54 2.09 -3.12 -10.35
N ILE A 55 1.61 -2.92 -9.13
CA ILE A 55 2.41 -2.68 -7.94
C ILE A 55 2.07 -3.76 -6.93
N GLU A 56 2.99 -4.69 -6.71
CA GLU A 56 2.87 -5.71 -5.68
C GLU A 56 3.46 -5.15 -4.37
N LEU A 57 2.57 -4.87 -3.41
CA LEU A 57 2.90 -4.38 -2.07
C LEU A 57 2.90 -5.56 -1.09
N ASN A 58 4.05 -6.21 -0.94
CA ASN A 58 4.17 -7.40 -0.10
C ASN A 58 5.08 -7.18 1.11
N ALA A 59 4.54 -7.46 2.31
CA ALA A 59 5.23 -7.30 3.59
C ALA A 59 5.79 -5.88 3.81
N MET A 60 5.08 -4.87 3.28
CA MET A 60 5.49 -3.46 3.40
C MET A 60 5.01 -2.88 4.73
N ILE A 61 5.85 -2.06 5.34
CA ILE A 61 5.61 -1.50 6.67
C ILE A 61 5.52 0.02 6.60
N ILE A 62 4.58 0.59 7.34
CA ILE A 62 4.46 2.03 7.54
C ILE A 62 4.52 2.30 9.05
N ASP A 63 5.60 2.94 9.48
CA ASP A 63 5.76 3.37 10.87
C ASP A 63 4.82 4.54 11.19
N CYS A 64 4.16 4.47 12.33
CA CYS A 64 3.25 5.48 12.84
C CYS A 64 3.80 6.07 14.15
N LYS A 65 3.77 7.39 14.26
CA LYS A 65 4.30 8.11 15.44
C LYS A 65 3.46 7.87 16.69
N ASN A 66 2.15 7.79 16.53
CA ASN A 66 1.18 7.60 17.60
C ASN A 66 -0.14 7.05 17.01
N THR A 67 -1.14 6.86 17.88
CA THR A 67 -2.46 6.35 17.49
C THR A 67 -3.21 7.28 16.51
N LEU A 68 -3.00 8.60 16.58
CA LEU A 68 -3.66 9.53 15.66
C LEU A 68 -3.08 9.41 14.24
N ASP A 69 -1.74 9.42 14.12
CA ASP A 69 -1.01 9.23 12.87
C ASP A 69 -1.36 7.89 12.23
N LEU A 70 -1.49 6.84 13.04
CA LEU A 70 -1.96 5.53 12.58
C LEU A 70 -3.35 5.60 11.94
N LYS A 71 -4.32 6.25 12.60
CA LYS A 71 -5.69 6.34 12.07
C LYS A 71 -5.72 7.09 10.75
N GLN A 72 -4.97 8.19 10.65
CA GLN A 72 -4.87 9.01 9.44
C GLN A 72 -4.22 8.22 8.30
N LYS A 73 -3.09 7.56 8.54
CA LYS A 73 -2.40 6.73 7.54
C LYS A 73 -3.24 5.54 7.11
N PHE A 74 -3.96 4.90 8.05
CA PHE A 74 -4.86 3.81 7.72
C PHE A 74 -6.00 4.27 6.82
N ALA A 75 -6.67 5.36 7.16
CA ALA A 75 -7.74 5.93 6.33
C ALA A 75 -7.23 6.25 4.92
N TYR A 76 -6.07 6.90 4.82
CA TYR A 76 -5.46 7.21 3.53
C TYR A 76 -5.14 5.96 2.69
N LEU A 77 -4.60 4.91 3.32
CA LEU A 77 -4.33 3.64 2.62
C LEU A 77 -5.61 2.93 2.17
N VAL A 78 -6.69 3.01 2.96
CA VAL A 78 -8.00 2.46 2.57
C VAL A 78 -8.55 3.22 1.36
N ASP A 79 -8.41 4.54 1.33
CA ASP A 79 -8.82 5.36 0.18
C ASP A 79 -7.98 5.04 -1.07
N LEU A 80 -6.66 4.90 -0.93
CA LEU A 80 -5.78 4.48 -2.02
C LEU A 80 -6.15 3.08 -2.52
N LYS A 81 -6.43 2.16 -1.61
CA LYS A 81 -6.87 0.80 -1.94
C LYS A 81 -8.18 0.85 -2.73
N ALA A 82 -9.17 1.63 -2.30
CA ALA A 82 -10.42 1.77 -3.04
C ALA A 82 -10.23 2.33 -4.47
N LYS A 83 -9.25 3.22 -4.67
CA LYS A 83 -8.94 3.82 -5.98
C LYS A 83 -8.15 2.89 -6.90
N TYR A 84 -7.17 2.19 -6.35
CA TYR A 84 -6.11 1.54 -7.14
C TYR A 84 -6.07 0.03 -7.01
N GLN A 85 -6.80 -0.57 -6.07
CA GLN A 85 -6.83 -2.02 -5.96
C GLN A 85 -7.49 -2.60 -7.20
N GLN A 86 -6.76 -3.46 -7.90
CA GLN A 86 -7.37 -4.33 -8.88
C GLN A 86 -8.28 -5.28 -8.10
N MET A 87 -9.59 -5.02 -8.12
CA MET A 87 -10.56 -6.04 -7.76
C MET A 87 -10.24 -7.22 -8.68
N GLN A 88 -9.72 -8.30 -8.11
CA GLN A 88 -9.88 -9.58 -8.77
C GLN A 88 -11.39 -9.69 -8.97
N GLU A 89 -11.87 -9.52 -10.20
CA GLU A 89 -13.21 -9.97 -10.54
C GLU A 89 -13.26 -11.39 -10.03
N ALA A 90 -14.04 -11.60 -8.97
CA ALA A 90 -14.40 -12.93 -8.55
C ALA A 90 -14.96 -13.58 -9.81
N LYS A 91 -14.25 -14.57 -10.35
CA LYS A 91 -14.77 -15.37 -11.47
C LYS A 91 -16.18 -15.78 -11.06
N LYS A 92 -17.16 -15.29 -11.83
CA LYS A 92 -18.57 -15.69 -11.76
C LYS A 92 -18.70 -17.21 -11.75
#